data_AF-A0A6G9AYK9-F1
#
_entry.id   AF-A0A6G9AYK9-F1
#
_cell.length_a   1.000
_cell.length_b   1.000
_cell.length_c   1.000
_cell.angle_alpha   90.00
_cell.angle_beta   90.00
_cell.angle_gamma   90.00
#
_symmetry.space_group_name_H-M   'P 1'
#
loop_
_entity.id
_entity.type
_entity.pdbx_description
1 polymer ?
#
loop_
_entity_poly.entity_id
_entity_poly.type
_entity_poly.pdbx_seq_one_letter_code
_entity_poly.pdbx_strand_id
1 'polypeptide(L)'
;MNLLLKFIFSAALAINGLIGVFYFIMTFYSILFPPGPAYRRGDSLIFLAGCTGILALLAWAYWLTMVQGKVGFGFAVLAGSYLCWLGVLVIGMVFSKGGTWQ
;
A
#
# COMPACT_ATOMS: atom_id res chain seq x y z
N MET A 1 -19.81 14.45 12.39
CA MET A 1 -18.85 13.34 12.59
C MET A 1 -18.11 13.61 13.90
N ASN A 2 -18.12 12.67 14.84
CA ASN A 2 -17.50 12.86 16.15
C ASN A 2 -15.97 13.05 15.97
N LEU A 3 -15.37 14.02 16.68
CA LEU A 3 -13.94 14.38 16.52
C LEU A 3 -13.02 13.16 16.71
N LEU A 4 -13.37 12.30 17.66
CA LEU A 4 -12.67 11.04 17.95
C LEU A 4 -12.58 10.12 16.72
N LEU A 5 -13.67 10.00 15.96
CA LEU A 5 -13.74 9.11 14.80
C LEU A 5 -12.88 9.64 13.63
N LYS A 6 -12.79 10.98 13.47
CA LYS A 6 -11.88 11.62 12.50
C LYS A 6 -10.43 11.35 12.86
N PHE A 7 -10.11 11.43 14.14
CA PHE A 7 -8.75 11.20 14.63
C PHE A 7 -8.31 9.75 14.41
N ILE A 8 -9.14 8.78 14.79
CA ILE A 8 -8.87 7.34 14.58
C ILE A 8 -8.70 7.03 13.09
N PHE A 9 -9.60 7.54 12.24
CA PHE A 9 -9.50 7.35 10.79
C PHE A 9 -8.21 7.93 10.22
N SER A 10 -7.88 9.17 10.61
CA SER A 10 -6.69 9.86 10.10
C SER A 10 -5.39 9.19 10.57
N ALA A 11 -5.34 8.72 11.81
CA ALA A 11 -4.20 7.98 12.33
C ALA A 11 -4.00 6.65 11.57
N ALA A 12 -5.07 5.88 11.36
CA ALA A 12 -4.99 4.64 10.60
C ALA A 12 -4.59 4.87 9.13
N LEU A 13 -5.15 5.91 8.50
CA LEU A 13 -4.80 6.30 7.14
C LEU A 13 -3.34 6.76 7.03
N ALA A 14 -2.85 7.54 7.99
CA ALA A 14 -1.47 8.01 8.03
C ALA A 14 -0.48 6.85 8.20
N ILE A 15 -0.74 5.92 9.13
CA ILE A 15 0.12 4.74 9.35
C ILE A 15 0.16 3.88 8.09
N ASN A 16 -1.00 3.58 7.50
CA ASN A 16 -1.07 2.76 6.30
C ASN A 16 -0.43 3.45 5.08
N GLY A 17 -0.61 4.77 4.96
CA GLY A 17 0.07 5.59 3.96
C GLY A 17 1.58 5.58 4.13
N LEU A 18 2.08 5.68 5.37
CA LEU A 18 3.53 5.67 5.66
C LEU A 18 4.16 4.33 5.26
N ILE A 19 3.48 3.22 5.58
CA ILE A 19 3.90 1.87 5.18
C ILE A 19 3.90 1.74 3.65
N GLY A 20 2.82 2.19 2.99
CA GLY A 20 2.71 2.17 1.52
C GLY A 20 3.78 2.97 0.81
N VAL A 21 4.05 4.18 1.29
CA VAL A 21 5.10 5.04 0.74
C VAL A 21 6.47 4.41 0.97
N PHE A 22 6.73 3.85 2.16
CA PHE A 22 8.00 3.18 2.45
C PHE A 22 8.27 2.01 1.48
N TYR A 23 7.32 1.09 1.33
CA TYR A 23 7.48 -0.04 0.41
C TYR A 23 7.52 0.39 -1.05
N PHE A 24 6.75 1.42 -1.43
CA PHE A 24 6.81 1.97 -2.78
C PHE A 24 8.20 2.53 -3.10
N ILE A 25 8.76 3.36 -2.21
CA ILE A 25 10.09 3.95 -2.38
C ILE A 25 11.17 2.86 -2.43
N MET A 26 11.14 1.90 -1.49
CA MET A 26 12.10 0.79 -1.47
C MET A 26 12.03 -0.04 -2.76
N THR A 27 10.81 -0.35 -3.22
CA THR A 27 10.61 -1.10 -4.47
C THR A 27 11.09 -0.30 -5.67
N PHE A 28 10.75 0.98 -5.75
CA PHE A 28 11.20 1.87 -6.82
C PHE A 28 12.72 2.02 -6.85
N TYR A 29 13.35 2.19 -5.68
CA TYR A 29 14.80 2.26 -5.54
C TYR A 29 15.46 0.97 -5.99
N SER A 30 14.89 -0.19 -5.64
CA SER A 30 15.40 -1.50 -6.08
C SER A 30 15.33 -1.69 -7.60
N ILE A 31 14.37 -1.05 -8.28
CA ILE A 31 14.24 -1.11 -9.75
C ILE A 31 15.34 -0.28 -10.41
N LEU A 32 15.65 0.90 -9.86
CA LEU A 32 16.70 1.79 -10.35
C LEU A 32 18.11 1.25 -10.03
N PHE A 33 18.29 0.71 -8.83
CA PHE A 33 19.54 0.17 -8.32
C PHE A 33 19.34 -1.30 -7.90
N PRO A 34 19.36 -2.23 -8.86
CA PRO A 34 19.14 -3.64 -8.57
C PRO A 34 20.25 -4.18 -7.62
N PRO A 35 19.89 -4.82 -6.50
CA PRO A 35 20.84 -5.27 -5.47
C PRO A 35 21.73 -6.45 -5.89
N GLY A 36 21.46 -7.08 -7.05
CA GLY A 36 22.31 -8.16 -7.54
C GLY A 36 21.81 -8.84 -8.83
N PRO A 37 22.57 -9.81 -9.36
CA PRO A 37 22.28 -10.50 -10.62
C PRO A 37 21.05 -11.42 -10.58
N ALA A 38 20.55 -11.78 -9.40
CA ALA A 38 19.31 -12.53 -9.22
C ALA A 38 18.04 -11.66 -9.26
N TYR A 39 18.18 -10.35 -9.48
CA TYR A 39 17.06 -9.42 -9.44
C TYR A 39 16.15 -9.53 -10.68
N ARG A 40 14.92 -10.00 -10.48
CA ARG A 40 13.88 -10.05 -11.51
C ARG A 40 13.05 -8.78 -11.49
N ARG A 41 13.37 -7.85 -12.39
CA ARG A 41 12.64 -6.57 -12.56
C ARG A 41 11.12 -6.75 -12.74
N GLY A 42 10.67 -7.87 -13.33
CA GLY A 42 9.25 -8.15 -13.53
C GLY A 42 8.46 -8.28 -12.23
N ASP A 43 9.02 -8.96 -11.23
CA ASP A 43 8.35 -9.18 -9.94
C ASP A 43 8.24 -7.86 -9.16
N SER A 44 9.27 -7.02 -9.27
CA SER A 44 9.32 -5.69 -8.65
C SER A 44 8.34 -4.70 -9.27
N LEU A 45 8.06 -4.79 -10.58
CA LEU A 45 7.01 -3.98 -11.23
C LEU A 45 5.61 -4.36 -10.77
N ILE A 46 5.34 -5.66 -10.56
CA ILE A 46 4.07 -6.14 -10.01
C ILE A 46 3.90 -5.63 -8.58
N PHE A 47 4.96 -5.71 -7.76
CA PHE A 47 4.94 -5.20 -6.39
C PHE A 47 4.74 -3.69 -6.34
N LEU A 48 5.38 -2.95 -7.25
CA LEU A 48 5.21 -1.49 -7.39
C LEU A 48 3.78 -1.12 -7.79
N ALA A 49 3.19 -1.84 -8.75
CA ALA A 49 1.79 -1.66 -9.16
C ALA A 49 0.83 -1.93 -7.99
N GLY A 50 1.08 -2.98 -7.20
CA GLY A 50 0.32 -3.29 -5.99
C GLY A 50 0.40 -2.16 -4.96
N CYS A 51 1.60 -1.66 -4.66
CA CYS A 51 1.80 -0.53 -3.76
C CYS A 51 1.10 0.75 -4.27
N THR A 52 1.15 1.01 -5.58
CA THR A 52 0.47 2.14 -6.21
C THR A 52 -1.05 2.03 -6.03
N GLY A 53 -1.61 0.84 -6.25
CA GLY A 53 -3.04 0.59 -6.03
C GLY A 53 -3.48 0.83 -4.59
N ILE A 54 -2.66 0.41 -3.63
CA ILE A 54 -2.91 0.66 -2.20
C ILE A 54 -2.89 2.16 -1.88
N LEU A 55 -1.89 2.90 -2.39
CA LEU A 55 -1.80 4.35 -2.21
C LEU A 55 -2.99 5.07 -2.86
N ALA A 56 -3.44 4.64 -4.03
CA ALA A 56 -4.63 5.18 -4.70
C ALA A 56 -5.90 4.91 -3.88
N LEU A 57 -6.05 3.71 -3.30
CA LEU A 57 -7.17 3.39 -2.40
C LEU A 57 -7.13 4.26 -1.13
N LEU A 58 -5.95 4.53 -0.57
CA LEU A 58 -5.79 5.42 0.58
C LEU A 58 -6.16 6.87 0.24
N ALA A 59 -5.71 7.38 -0.90
CA ALA A 59 -6.10 8.70 -1.40
C ALA A 59 -7.62 8.78 -1.61
N TRP A 60 -8.23 7.71 -2.12
CA TRP A 60 -9.67 7.64 -2.32
C TRP A 60 -10.44 7.56 -1.00
N ALA A 61 -9.95 6.80 -0.03
CA ALA A 61 -10.51 6.75 1.33
C ALA A 61 -10.47 8.13 2.00
N TYR A 62 -9.37 8.87 1.84
CA TYR A 62 -9.24 10.25 2.31
C TYR A 62 -10.27 11.17 1.63
N TRP A 63 -10.38 11.12 0.30
CA TRP A 63 -11.34 11.93 -0.45
C TRP A 63 -12.79 11.66 -0.02
N LEU A 64 -13.17 10.38 0.13
CA LEU A 64 -14.51 9.99 0.57
C LEU A 64 -14.83 10.48 1.99
N THR A 65 -13.90 10.36 2.94
CA THR A 65 -14.13 10.74 4.34
C THR A 65 -14.05 12.25 4.56
N MET A 66 -13.05 12.93 3.98
CA MET A 66 -12.78 14.34 4.27
C MET A 66 -13.48 15.30 3.31
N VAL A 67 -13.62 14.95 2.03
CA VAL A 67 -14.21 15.83 1.02
C VAL A 67 -15.70 15.54 0.84
N GLN A 68 -16.09 14.27 0.75
CA GLN A 68 -17.51 13.90 0.55
C GLN A 68 -18.27 13.67 1.86
N GLY A 69 -17.59 13.62 3.01
CA GLY A 69 -18.22 13.34 4.31
C GLY A 69 -18.81 11.92 4.43
N LYS A 70 -18.51 11.02 3.48
CA LYS A 70 -19.00 9.63 3.44
C LYS A 70 -18.11 8.71 4.28
N VAL A 71 -18.18 8.91 5.59
CA VAL A 71 -17.30 8.25 6.57
C VAL A 71 -17.34 6.72 6.47
N GLY A 72 -18.53 6.12 6.38
CA GLY A 72 -18.68 4.66 6.30
C GLY A 72 -17.99 4.05 5.08
N PHE A 73 -18.14 4.70 3.92
CA PHE A 73 -17.44 4.28 2.69
C PHE A 73 -15.93 4.46 2.81
N GLY A 74 -15.46 5.55 3.41
CA GLY A 74 -14.03 5.76 3.65
C GLY A 74 -13.41 4.68 4.55
N PHE A 75 -14.09 4.26 5.62
CA PHE A 75 -13.66 3.14 6.45
C PHE A 75 -13.68 1.81 5.68
N ALA A 76 -14.67 1.57 4.82
CA ALA A 76 -14.72 0.38 3.97
C ALA A 76 -13.53 0.33 2.99
N VAL A 77 -13.20 1.46 2.35
CA VAL A 77 -12.04 1.56 1.45
C VAL A 77 -10.73 1.41 2.22
N LEU A 78 -10.63 1.98 3.43
CA LEU A 78 -9.47 1.77 4.31
C LEU A 78 -9.29 0.28 4.67
N ALA A 79 -10.37 -0.41 5.06
CA ALA A 79 -10.33 -1.85 5.31
C ALA A 79 -9.94 -2.64 4.04
N GLY A 80 -10.45 -2.25 2.88
CA GLY A 80 -10.05 -2.81 1.57
C GLY A 80 -8.56 -2.66 1.30
N SER A 81 -7.96 -1.50 1.63
CA SER A 81 -6.52 -1.30 1.47
C SER A 81 -5.67 -2.24 2.33
N TYR A 82 -6.12 -2.60 3.54
CA TYR A 82 -5.47 -3.62 4.37
C TYR A 82 -5.59 -5.02 3.77
N LEU A 83 -6.72 -5.35 3.14
CA LEU A 83 -6.86 -6.62 2.42
C LEU A 83 -5.95 -6.66 1.17
N CYS A 84 -5.80 -5.53 0.46
CA CYS A 84 -4.86 -5.43 -0.65
C CYS A 84 -3.41 -5.67 -0.22
N TRP A 85 -3.01 -5.24 0.99
CA TRP A 85 -1.69 -5.58 1.55
C TRP A 85 -1.49 -7.09 1.70
N LEU A 86 -2.51 -7.82 2.17
CA LEU A 86 -2.43 -9.28 2.24
C LEU A 86 -2.24 -9.89 0.85
N GLY A 87 -2.92 -9.36 -0.17
CA GLY A 87 -2.72 -9.77 -1.56
C GLY A 87 -1.30 -9.53 -2.05
N VAL A 88 -0.74 -8.33 -1.80
CA VAL A 88 0.64 -7.98 -2.16
C VAL A 88 1.64 -8.88 -1.44
N LEU A 89 1.41 -9.22 -0.16
CA LEU A 89 2.26 -10.15 0.59
C LEU A 89 2.19 -11.58 0.04
N VAL A 90 1.00 -12.09 -0.28
CA VAL A 90 0.83 -13.43 -0.86
C VAL A 90 1.51 -13.52 -2.23
N ILE A 91 1.33 -12.51 -3.08
CA ILE A 91 2.06 -12.39 -4.35
C ILE A 91 3.56 -12.38 -4.06
N GLY A 92 4.02 -11.53 -3.14
CA GLY A 92 5.41 -11.51 -2.67
C GLY A 92 5.93 -12.91 -2.30
N MET A 93 5.18 -13.71 -1.54
CA MET A 93 5.58 -15.07 -1.14
C MET A 93 5.61 -16.07 -2.31
N VAL A 94 4.66 -15.97 -3.24
CA VAL A 94 4.58 -16.87 -4.41
C VAL A 94 5.71 -16.59 -5.39
N PHE A 95 6.01 -15.31 -5.64
CA PHE A 95 7.05 -14.88 -6.59
C PHE A 95 8.45 -14.85 -5.95
N SER A 96 8.58 -14.69 -4.63
CA SER A 96 9.86 -14.75 -3.89
C SER A 96 10.45 -16.16 -3.76
N LYS A 97 9.83 -17.21 -4.32
CA LYS A 97 10.42 -18.57 -4.37
C LYS A 97 11.72 -18.69 -5.20
N GLY A 98 12.24 -17.61 -5.76
CA GLY A 98 13.46 -17.63 -6.59
C GLY A 98 14.49 -16.52 -6.34
N GLY A 99 14.31 -15.67 -5.32
CA GLY A 99 15.22 -14.56 -5.10
C GLY A 99 15.02 -13.97 -3.73
N THR A 100 16.01 -14.20 -2.87
CA THR A 100 16.18 -13.64 -1.55
C THR A 100 15.84 -12.15 -1.51
N TRP A 101 15.00 -11.75 -0.56
CA TRP A 101 15.04 -10.40 0.03
C TRP A 101 16.29 -10.28 0.91
N GLN A 102 17.46 -10.41 0.27
CA GLN A 102 18.79 -10.05 0.78
C GLN A 102 19.52 -9.28 -0.30
#